data_AF-A0AAP6L3C3-F1
#
_entry.id   AF-A0AAP6L3C3-F1
#
_cell.length_a   1.000
_cell.length_b   1.000
_cell.length_c   1.000
_cell.angle_alpha   90.00
_cell.angle_beta   90.00
_cell.angle_gamma   90.00
#
_symmetry.space_group_name_H-M   'P 1'
#
loop_
_entity.id
_entity.type
_entity.pdbx_description
1 polymer ?
#
loop_
_entity_poly.entity_id
_entity_poly.type
_entity_poly.pdbx_seq_one_letter_code
_entity_poly.pdbx_strand_id
1 'polypeptide(L)'
;MVLLRSPLTWLLLALVVALAGWGWSATSAATARGKVDTLQTDLKAANDKAKEAEQREKTKDVAIDTLTGELDAQATAAAQLQRQLGDLTITAATRADTIKRLKRENAELQAWADRPLPDPVVRLLKRPAFTGAADYQAFLSGPDPLPAATGRPSQ
;
A
#
# COMPACT_ATOMS: atom_id res chain seq x y z
N MET A 1 48.89 32.42 -94.35
CA MET A 1 49.33 33.78 -94.68
C MET A 1 48.48 34.77 -93.87
N VAL A 2 49.10 35.30 -92.81
CA VAL A 2 48.78 36.48 -91.97
C VAL A 2 47.33 36.76 -91.59
N LEU A 3 46.84 36.16 -90.50
CA LEU A 3 45.77 36.73 -89.65
C LEU A 3 46.07 36.57 -88.13
N LEU A 4 47.30 36.20 -87.76
CA LEU A 4 47.69 35.87 -86.38
C LEU A 4 48.51 36.97 -85.67
N ARG A 5 48.38 38.23 -86.06
CA ARG A 5 49.24 39.33 -85.57
C ARG A 5 48.47 40.60 -85.19
N SER A 6 47.20 40.47 -84.80
CA SER A 6 46.46 41.60 -84.23
C SER A 6 46.33 41.42 -82.72
N PRO A 7 46.80 42.37 -81.88
CA PRO A 7 46.60 42.32 -80.43
C PRO A 7 45.11 42.33 -80.07
N LEU A 8 44.27 42.80 -80.99
CA LEU A 8 42.83 42.91 -80.83
C LEU A 8 42.12 41.55 -80.86
N THR A 9 42.61 40.58 -81.65
CA THR A 9 42.04 39.23 -81.66
C THR A 9 42.35 38.45 -80.38
N TRP A 10 43.53 38.68 -79.79
CA TRP A 10 43.89 38.11 -78.49
C TRP A 10 43.07 38.71 -77.34
N LEU A 11 42.79 40.01 -77.38
CA LEU A 11 41.93 40.66 -76.39
C LEU A 11 40.49 40.15 -76.45
N LEU A 12 39.93 39.95 -77.64
CA LEU A 12 38.59 39.39 -77.79
C LEU A 12 38.52 37.93 -77.32
N LEU A 13 39.55 37.12 -77.60
CA LEU A 13 39.61 35.74 -77.12
C LEU A 13 39.73 35.68 -75.59
N ALA A 14 40.56 36.54 -74.98
CA ALA A 14 40.68 36.64 -73.53
C ALA A 14 39.37 37.09 -72.86
N LEU A 15 38.64 38.02 -73.48
CA LEU A 15 37.34 38.49 -73.00
C LEU A 15 36.29 37.37 -73.02
N VAL A 16 36.24 36.58 -74.08
CA VAL A 16 35.30 35.44 -74.21
C VAL A 16 35.61 34.36 -73.17
N VAL A 17 36.89 34.05 -72.94
CA VAL A 17 37.31 33.07 -71.92
C VAL A 17 37.00 33.57 -70.51
N ALA A 18 37.19 34.88 -70.24
CA ALA A 18 36.86 35.48 -68.95
C ALA A 18 35.34 35.47 -68.66
N LEU A 19 34.52 35.77 -69.67
CA LEU A 19 33.05 35.73 -69.55
C LEU A 19 32.52 34.30 -69.41
N ALA A 20 33.11 33.34 -70.12
CA ALA A 20 32.77 31.92 -69.99
C ALA A 20 33.15 31.36 -68.61
N GLY A 21 34.30 31.74 -68.06
CA GLY A 21 34.72 31.37 -66.71
C GLY A 21 33.82 31.94 -65.60
N TRP A 22 33.29 33.15 -65.80
CA TRP A 22 32.34 33.80 -64.88
C TRP A 22 30.95 33.15 -64.92
N GLY A 23 30.52 32.63 -66.07
CA GLY A 23 29.26 31.92 -66.21
C GLY A 23 29.20 30.58 -65.46
N TRP A 24 30.32 29.84 -65.43
CA TRP A 24 30.42 28.55 -64.71
C TRP A 24 30.56 28.69 -63.17
N SER A 25 31.14 29.79 -62.69
CA SER A 25 31.25 30.05 -61.24
C SER A 25 29.89 30.46 -60.63
N ALA A 26 29.03 31.12 -61.41
CA ALA A 26 27.70 31.53 -60.97
C ALA A 26 26.73 30.35 -60.77
N THR A 27 26.80 29.33 -61.63
CA THR A 27 25.93 28.14 -61.53
C THR A 27 26.38 27.16 -60.44
N SER A 28 27.69 27.01 -60.24
CA SER A 28 28.24 26.13 -59.19
C SER A 28 27.98 26.65 -57.78
N ALA A 29 28.04 27.97 -57.58
CA ALA A 29 27.68 28.60 -56.31
C ALA A 29 26.20 28.41 -55.95
N ALA A 30 25.30 28.43 -56.94
CA ALA A 30 23.86 28.20 -56.71
C ALA A 30 23.56 26.76 -56.26
N THR A 31 24.21 25.75 -56.86
CA THR A 31 24.03 24.34 -56.45
C THR A 31 24.67 24.05 -55.09
N ALA A 32 25.79 24.70 -54.76
CA ALA A 32 26.41 24.58 -53.44
C ALA A 32 25.51 25.19 -52.33
N ARG A 33 24.91 26.37 -52.58
CA ARG A 33 23.96 26.99 -51.64
C ARG A 33 22.72 26.12 -51.40
N GLY A 34 22.10 25.60 -52.46
CA GLY A 34 20.93 24.72 -52.31
C GLY A 34 21.21 23.45 -51.50
N LYS A 35 22.42 22.87 -51.61
CA LYS A 35 22.84 21.73 -50.77
C LYS A 35 23.05 22.13 -49.30
N VAL A 36 23.60 23.32 -49.05
CA VAL A 36 23.76 23.83 -47.68
C VAL A 36 22.41 24.12 -47.04
N ASP A 37 21.47 24.74 -47.77
CA ASP A 37 20.14 25.07 -47.27
C ASP A 37 19.31 23.80 -46.96
N THR A 38 19.42 22.77 -47.80
CA THR A 38 18.78 21.46 -47.56
C THR A 38 19.39 20.74 -46.36
N LEU A 39 20.72 20.69 -46.25
CA LEU A 39 21.39 20.12 -45.08
C LEU A 39 21.05 20.87 -43.78
N GLN A 40 20.93 22.20 -43.84
CA GLN A 40 20.52 23.01 -42.69
C GLN A 40 19.08 22.72 -42.26
N THR A 41 18.19 22.51 -43.23
CA THR A 41 16.79 22.15 -42.98
C THR A 41 16.68 20.76 -42.36
N ASP A 42 17.41 19.78 -42.88
CA ASP A 42 17.45 18.41 -42.36
C ASP A 42 18.03 18.36 -40.94
N LEU A 43 19.11 19.11 -40.68
CA LEU A 43 19.70 19.23 -39.34
C LEU A 43 18.69 19.83 -38.35
N LYS A 44 17.97 20.86 -38.77
CA LYS A 44 16.92 21.48 -37.96
C LYS A 44 15.79 20.49 -37.66
N ALA A 45 15.29 19.78 -38.67
CA ALA A 45 14.24 18.77 -38.50
C ALA A 45 14.68 17.61 -37.59
N ALA A 46 15.92 17.14 -37.74
CA ALA A 46 16.50 16.11 -36.88
C ALA A 46 16.63 16.59 -35.42
N ASN A 47 17.08 17.83 -35.21
CA ASN A 47 17.18 18.44 -33.90
C ASN A 47 15.80 18.64 -33.24
N ASP A 48 14.81 19.10 -34.01
CA ASP A 48 13.44 19.30 -33.51
C ASP A 48 12.82 17.94 -33.14
N LYS A 49 13.04 16.89 -33.95
CA LYS A 49 12.64 15.52 -33.61
C LYS A 49 13.35 14.96 -32.38
N ALA A 50 14.64 15.25 -32.19
CA ALA A 50 15.38 14.85 -31.00
C ALA A 50 14.82 15.53 -29.75
N LYS A 51 14.48 16.82 -29.82
CA LYS A 51 13.82 17.55 -28.73
C LYS A 51 12.44 16.99 -28.40
N GLU A 52 11.65 16.65 -29.42
CA GLU A 52 10.35 16.01 -29.22
C GLU A 52 10.50 14.63 -28.56
N ALA A 53 11.49 13.84 -28.97
CA ALA A 53 11.79 12.55 -28.36
C ALA A 53 12.19 12.71 -26.88
N GLU A 54 13.09 13.64 -26.58
CA GLU A 54 13.51 13.95 -25.20
C GLU A 54 12.31 14.39 -24.33
N GLN A 55 11.41 15.22 -24.87
CA GLN A 55 10.21 15.65 -24.15
C GLN A 55 9.24 14.48 -23.89
N ARG A 56 9.12 13.55 -24.85
CA ARG A 56 8.32 12.34 -24.67
C ARG A 56 8.93 11.41 -23.62
N GLU A 57 10.26 11.28 -23.58
CA GLU A 57 10.96 10.51 -22.54
C GLU A 57 10.73 11.12 -21.15
N LYS A 58 10.93 12.43 -20.98
CA LYS A 58 10.64 13.10 -19.70
C LYS A 58 9.20 12.89 -19.24
N THR A 59 8.26 12.93 -20.17
CA THR A 59 6.84 12.69 -19.86
C THR A 59 6.58 11.25 -19.43
N LYS A 60 7.26 10.29 -20.05
CA LYS A 60 7.20 8.88 -19.65
C LYS A 60 7.84 8.65 -18.29
N ASP A 61 8.98 9.27 -18.00
CA ASP A 61 9.65 9.16 -16.71
C ASP A 61 8.75 9.67 -15.58
N VAL A 62 8.13 10.84 -15.76
CA VAL A 62 7.13 11.36 -14.80
C VAL A 62 5.96 10.39 -14.63
N ALA A 63 5.45 9.79 -15.71
CA ALA A 63 4.38 8.82 -15.63
C ALA A 63 4.80 7.53 -14.89
N ILE A 64 6.02 7.04 -15.15
CA ILE A 64 6.59 5.87 -14.48
C ILE A 64 6.78 6.16 -13.00
N ASP A 65 7.33 7.32 -12.63
CA ASP A 65 7.52 7.73 -11.24
C ASP A 65 6.18 7.82 -10.50
N THR A 66 5.17 8.39 -11.16
CA THR A 66 3.81 8.50 -10.61
C THR A 66 3.21 7.11 -10.39
N LEU A 67 3.23 6.24 -11.40
CA LEU A 67 2.70 4.87 -11.30
C LEU A 67 3.45 4.04 -10.26
N THR A 68 4.77 4.24 -10.14
CA THR A 68 5.59 3.54 -9.13
C THR A 68 5.20 4.00 -7.72
N GLY A 69 5.00 5.31 -7.52
CA GLY A 69 4.52 5.85 -6.25
C GLY A 69 3.13 5.35 -5.88
N GLU A 70 2.20 5.29 -6.84
CA GLU A 70 0.86 4.74 -6.63
C GLU A 70 0.90 3.25 -6.29
N LEU A 71 1.76 2.46 -6.95
CA LEU A 71 1.92 1.04 -6.69
C LEU A 71 2.47 0.78 -5.27
N ASP A 72 3.44 1.58 -4.81
CA ASP A 72 3.97 1.49 -3.44
C ASP A 72 2.91 1.86 -2.40
N ALA A 73 2.16 2.94 -2.63
CA ALA A 73 1.03 3.33 -1.78
C ALA A 73 -0.05 2.24 -1.73
N GLN A 74 -0.34 1.58 -2.85
CA GLN A 74 -1.29 0.48 -2.91
C GLN A 74 -0.76 -0.76 -2.16
N ALA A 75 0.52 -1.09 -2.32
CA ALA A 75 1.15 -2.24 -1.65
C ALA A 75 1.16 -2.04 -0.12
N THR A 76 1.47 -0.83 0.36
CA THR A 76 1.44 -0.50 1.79
C THR A 76 0.02 -0.56 2.36
N ALA A 77 -0.97 -0.03 1.64
CA ALA A 77 -2.38 -0.12 2.03
C ALA A 77 -2.87 -1.58 2.10
N ALA A 78 -2.51 -2.41 1.10
CA ALA A 78 -2.85 -3.83 1.09
C ALA A 78 -2.20 -4.58 2.27
N ALA A 79 -0.93 -4.31 2.56
CA ALA A 79 -0.23 -4.89 3.70
C ALA A 79 -0.88 -4.48 5.04
N GLN A 80 -1.33 -3.23 5.16
CA GLN A 80 -2.04 -2.76 6.35
C GLN A 80 -3.40 -3.46 6.50
N LEU A 81 -4.16 -3.61 5.42
CA LEU A 81 -5.45 -4.32 5.45
C LEU A 81 -5.26 -5.79 5.85
N GLN A 82 -4.23 -6.46 5.33
CA GLN A 82 -3.92 -7.83 5.70
C GLN A 82 -3.58 -7.97 7.19
N ARG A 83 -2.83 -7.02 7.77
CA ARG A 83 -2.57 -7.00 9.22
C ARG A 83 -3.85 -6.80 10.02
N GLN A 84 -4.73 -5.89 9.59
CA GLN A 84 -6.02 -5.66 10.24
C GLN A 84 -6.92 -6.90 10.20
N LEU A 85 -6.97 -7.61 9.07
CA LEU A 85 -7.70 -8.87 8.96
C LEU A 85 -7.14 -9.95 9.88
N GLY A 86 -5.80 -10.02 10.00
CA GLY A 86 -5.14 -10.91 10.95
C GLY A 86 -5.54 -10.62 12.40
N ASP A 87 -5.46 -9.36 12.82
CA ASP A 87 -5.84 -8.92 14.17
C ASP A 87 -7.32 -9.14 14.48
N LEU A 88 -8.19 -8.82 13.52
CA LEU A 88 -9.64 -9.08 13.63
C LEU A 88 -9.93 -10.58 13.79
N THR A 89 -9.21 -11.43 13.07
CA THR A 89 -9.37 -12.89 13.17
C THR A 89 -8.98 -13.41 14.55
N ILE A 90 -7.84 -12.96 15.08
CA ILE A 90 -7.37 -13.31 16.43
C ILE A 90 -8.36 -12.80 17.49
N THR A 91 -8.81 -11.56 17.35
CA THR A 91 -9.79 -10.95 18.27
C THR A 91 -11.12 -11.68 18.23
N ALA A 92 -11.61 -12.06 17.05
CA ALA A 92 -12.85 -12.80 16.88
C ALA A 92 -12.76 -14.19 17.54
N ALA A 93 -11.64 -14.91 17.34
CA ALA A 93 -11.39 -16.19 17.99
C ALA A 93 -11.38 -16.06 19.52
N THR A 94 -10.65 -15.07 20.05
CA THR A 94 -10.58 -14.78 21.49
C THR A 94 -11.96 -14.47 22.09
N ARG A 95 -12.77 -13.67 21.37
CA ARG A 95 -14.14 -13.36 21.79
C ARG A 95 -15.03 -14.60 21.78
N ALA A 96 -14.92 -15.44 20.74
CA ALA A 96 -15.69 -16.68 20.66
C ALA A 96 -15.38 -17.62 21.84
N ASP A 97 -14.11 -17.78 22.19
CA ASP A 97 -13.73 -18.64 23.33
C ASP A 97 -14.13 -18.03 24.68
N THR A 98 -14.05 -16.70 24.81
CA THR A 98 -14.57 -16.00 25.99
C THR A 98 -16.07 -16.24 26.17
N ILE A 99 -16.85 -16.13 25.09
CA ILE A 99 -18.30 -16.39 25.11
C ILE A 99 -18.58 -17.84 25.51
N LYS A 100 -17.85 -18.82 24.95
CA LYS A 100 -18.00 -20.24 25.34
C LYS A 100 -17.71 -20.45 26.83
N ARG A 101 -16.63 -19.86 27.34
CA ARG A 101 -16.27 -19.94 28.76
C ARG A 101 -17.37 -19.36 29.64
N LEU A 102 -17.81 -18.13 29.35
CA LEU A 102 -18.87 -17.46 30.12
C LEU A 102 -20.18 -18.25 30.11
N LYS A 103 -20.53 -18.89 28.99
CA LYS A 103 -21.71 -19.77 28.93
C LYS A 103 -21.58 -20.98 29.86
N ARG A 104 -20.41 -21.63 29.92
CA ARG A 104 -20.17 -22.75 30.83
C ARG A 104 -20.24 -22.31 32.29
N GLU A 105 -19.53 -21.23 32.63
CA GLU A 105 -19.53 -20.67 33.98
C GLU A 105 -20.94 -20.26 34.44
N ASN A 106 -21.74 -19.65 33.55
CA ASN A 106 -23.12 -19.28 33.87
C ASN A 106 -23.98 -20.52 34.16
N ALA A 107 -23.87 -21.56 33.33
CA ALA A 107 -24.59 -22.82 33.54
C ALA A 107 -24.17 -23.51 34.85
N GLU A 108 -22.88 -23.49 35.19
CA GLU A 108 -22.37 -24.02 36.46
C GLU A 108 -22.90 -23.24 37.67
N LEU A 109 -22.94 -21.91 37.59
CA LEU A 109 -23.51 -21.05 38.64
C LEU A 109 -25.01 -21.28 38.82
N GLN A 110 -25.75 -21.40 37.71
CA GLN A 110 -27.17 -21.73 37.76
C GLN A 110 -27.38 -23.11 38.42
N ALA A 111 -26.63 -24.13 38.00
CA ALA A 111 -26.69 -25.45 38.59
C ALA A 111 -26.30 -25.46 40.08
N TRP A 112 -25.39 -24.58 40.52
CA TRP A 112 -25.06 -24.41 41.94
C TRP A 112 -26.20 -23.74 42.71
N ALA A 113 -26.82 -22.70 42.15
CA ALA A 113 -27.93 -21.98 42.78
C ALA A 113 -29.19 -22.85 42.90
N ASP A 114 -29.44 -23.74 41.93
CA ASP A 114 -30.57 -24.67 41.93
C ASP A 114 -30.36 -25.88 42.86
N ARG A 115 -29.15 -26.08 43.41
CA ARG A 115 -28.91 -27.19 44.37
C ARG A 115 -29.65 -26.91 45.68
N PRO A 116 -30.37 -27.91 46.23
CA PRO A 116 -31.02 -27.75 47.53
C PRO A 116 -29.98 -27.51 48.63
N LEU A 117 -30.34 -26.67 49.62
CA LEU A 117 -29.47 -26.45 50.78
C LEU A 117 -29.22 -27.77 51.53
N PRO A 118 -27.98 -28.02 52.00
CA PRO A 118 -27.69 -29.18 52.82
C PRO A 118 -28.54 -29.22 54.09
N ASP A 119 -28.98 -30.42 54.47
CA ASP A 119 -29.87 -30.66 55.62
C ASP A 119 -29.37 -30.02 56.95
N PRO A 120 -28.07 -30.05 57.28
CA PRO A 120 -27.56 -29.36 58.47
C PRO A 120 -27.78 -27.83 58.45
N VAL A 121 -27.68 -27.20 57.28
CA VAL A 121 -27.90 -25.75 57.12
C VAL A 121 -29.38 -25.42 57.23
N VAL A 122 -30.24 -26.23 56.60
CA VAL A 122 -31.70 -26.10 56.70
C VAL A 122 -32.15 -26.23 58.16
N ARG A 123 -31.59 -27.18 58.91
CA ARG A 123 -31.88 -27.37 60.33
C ARG A 123 -31.45 -26.19 61.19
N LEU A 124 -30.32 -25.56 60.87
CA LEU A 124 -29.87 -24.34 61.55
C LEU A 124 -30.81 -23.15 61.29
N LEU A 125 -31.32 -23.05 60.06
CA LEU A 125 -32.23 -21.97 59.64
C LEU A 125 -33.65 -22.17 60.21
N LYS A 126 -34.08 -23.43 60.38
CA LYS A 126 -35.31 -23.80 61.07
C LYS A 126 -35.15 -23.57 62.57
N ARG A 127 -35.22 -22.31 62.99
CA ARG A 127 -35.12 -21.93 64.40
C ARG A 127 -36.41 -22.30 65.14
N PRO A 128 -36.35 -23.03 66.27
CA PRO A 128 -37.49 -23.18 67.16
C PRO A 128 -37.90 -21.80 67.71
N ALA A 129 -39.20 -21.60 67.95
CA ALA A 129 -39.67 -20.42 68.65
C ALA A 129 -39.23 -20.50 70.12
N PHE A 130 -38.18 -19.77 70.50
CA PHE A 130 -37.77 -19.64 71.89
C PHE A 130 -38.61 -18.55 72.56
N THR A 131 -39.29 -18.89 73.66
CA THR A 131 -40.13 -17.97 74.43
C THR A 131 -39.35 -17.17 75.47
N GLY A 132 -38.05 -17.44 75.67
CA GLY A 132 -37.17 -16.68 76.55
C GLY A 132 -35.70 -17.07 76.48
N ALA A 133 -34.85 -16.37 77.23
CA ALA A 133 -33.39 -16.57 77.21
C ALA A 133 -32.95 -17.94 77.79
N ALA A 134 -33.69 -18.47 78.77
CA ALA A 134 -33.42 -19.79 79.35
C ALA A 134 -33.66 -20.92 78.32
N ASP A 135 -34.74 -20.83 77.52
CA ASP A 135 -35.05 -21.79 76.45
C ASP A 135 -33.96 -21.80 75.37
N TYR A 136 -33.39 -20.63 75.08
CA TYR A 136 -32.29 -20.50 74.13
C TYR A 136 -30.98 -21.13 74.65
N GLN A 137 -30.65 -20.90 75.93
CA GLN A 137 -29.48 -21.51 76.56
C GLN A 137 -29.61 -23.03 76.61
N ALA A 138 -30.79 -23.56 76.93
CA ALA A 138 -31.06 -24.99 76.96
C ALA A 138 -30.90 -25.64 75.58
N PHE A 139 -31.33 -24.95 74.52
CA PHE A 139 -31.16 -25.42 73.14
C PHE A 139 -29.69 -25.49 72.70
N LEU A 140 -28.87 -24.48 73.03
CA LEU A 140 -27.43 -24.50 72.72
C LEU A 140 -26.63 -25.51 73.56
N SER A 141 -27.14 -25.85 74.75
CA SER A 141 -26.51 -26.79 75.69
C SER A 141 -26.98 -28.24 75.47
N GLY A 142 -27.91 -28.45 74.55
CA GLY A 142 -28.49 -29.77 74.23
C GLY A 142 -27.47 -30.68 73.52
N PRO A 143 -27.47 -31.99 73.82
CA PRO A 143 -26.40 -32.91 73.42
C PRO A 143 -26.50 -33.42 71.97
N ASP A 144 -27.26 -32.78 71.10
CA ASP A 144 -27.42 -33.25 69.71
C ASP A 144 -26.19 -32.83 68.90
N PRO A 145 -25.24 -33.76 68.61
CA PRO A 145 -23.98 -33.39 67.99
C PRO A 145 -24.27 -32.92 66.57
N LEU A 146 -23.76 -31.76 66.18
CA LEU A 146 -23.63 -31.42 64.77
C LEU A 146 -22.83 -32.56 64.11
N PRO A 147 -23.35 -33.23 63.06
CA PRO A 147 -22.58 -34.25 62.37
C PRO A 147 -21.27 -33.60 61.91
N ALA A 148 -20.13 -34.24 62.20
CA ALA A 148 -18.85 -33.79 61.68
C ALA A 148 -18.98 -33.68 60.16
N ALA A 149 -18.62 -32.51 59.60
CA ALA A 149 -18.71 -32.27 58.17
C ALA A 149 -17.88 -33.31 57.42
N THR A 150 -18.50 -34.37 56.92
CA THR A 150 -17.84 -35.39 56.09
C THR A 150 -17.67 -34.83 54.68
N GLY A 151 -16.82 -33.81 54.54
CA GLY A 151 -16.23 -33.40 53.28
C GLY A 151 -14.84 -33.98 53.21
N ARG A 152 -14.70 -35.20 52.65
CA ARG A 152 -13.37 -35.65 52.19
C ARG A 152 -12.97 -34.76 50.99
N PRO A 153 -11.79 -34.12 51.00
CA PRO A 153 -11.24 -33.56 49.78
C PRO A 153 -10.91 -34.71 48.83
N SER A 154 -11.58 -34.75 47.68
CA SER A 154 -11.19 -35.59 46.56
C SER A 154 -9.81 -35.13 46.08
N GLN A 155 -8.78 -35.94 46.36
CA GLN A 155 -7.51 -35.92 45.63
C GLN A 155 -7.67 -36.55 44.24
#